data_AF-A0A958HUV9-F1
#
_entry.id   AF-A0A958HUV9-F1
#
_cell.length_a   1.000
_cell.length_b   1.000
_cell.length_c   1.000
_cell.angle_alpha   90.00
_cell.angle_beta   90.00
_cell.angle_gamma   90.00
#
_symmetry.space_group_name_H-M   'P 1'
#
loop_
_entity.id
_entity.type
_entity.pdbx_description
1 polymer ?
#
loop_
_entity_poly.entity_id
_entity_poly.type
_entity_poly.pdbx_seq_one_letter_code
_entity_poly.pdbx_strand_id
1 'polypeptide(L)'
;SGSGKSSVVFAGLLPRLQRSDNWLLATLRPGGRPFHALAGAVLPLLDDPLSETDRLIEVEKLARALREGELSLHLVVERVLQRHPEAERLLLVVDQFEELFTQRPDPTDQRQFLDELLAASRAASDRWTSRLVVLLTMRADFMGQALAHRPFADALQEGSLLLGPMNRAELQAVVEKPAELQGAAFETGLVARILDDVGEEP
;
A
#
# COMPACT_ATOMS: atom_id res chain seq x y z
N SER A 1 14.43 -0.21 5.72
CA SER A 1 13.91 0.99 6.42
C SER A 1 13.05 0.52 7.57
N GLY A 2 13.65 0.29 8.74
CA GLY A 2 12.96 -0.19 9.94
C GLY A 2 12.28 0.91 10.75
N SER A 3 11.93 2.05 10.14
CA SER A 3 11.14 3.10 10.81
C SER A 3 9.67 2.71 11.05
N GLY A 4 9.31 1.43 10.90
CA GLY A 4 7.99 0.91 11.25
C GLY A 4 6.83 1.27 10.32
N LYS A 5 7.05 1.92 9.16
CA LYS A 5 5.96 2.32 8.22
C LYS A 5 5.05 1.15 7.82
N SER A 6 5.65 0.06 7.33
CA SER A 6 4.88 -1.14 6.99
C SER A 6 4.22 -1.72 8.24
N SER A 7 4.88 -1.74 9.41
CA SER A 7 4.26 -2.20 10.67
C SER A 7 3.05 -1.36 11.08
N VAL A 8 3.12 -0.03 10.97
CA VAL A 8 2.00 0.89 11.25
C VAL A 8 0.81 0.57 10.35
N VAL A 9 1.06 0.26 9.07
CA VAL A 9 0.00 -0.11 8.14
C VAL A 9 -0.54 -1.51 8.44
N PHE A 10 0.30 -2.55 8.35
CA PHE A 10 -0.14 -3.95 8.37
C PHE A 10 -0.50 -4.46 9.77
N ALA A 11 0.20 -4.02 10.83
CA ALA A 11 -0.10 -4.43 12.21
C ALA A 11 -0.97 -3.41 12.95
N GLY A 12 -1.05 -2.16 12.45
CA GLY A 12 -1.81 -1.08 13.09
C GLY A 12 -3.13 -0.75 12.39
N LEU A 13 -3.06 -0.18 11.19
CA LEU A 13 -4.20 0.38 10.48
C LEU A 13 -5.13 -0.72 9.93
N LEU A 14 -4.59 -1.64 9.13
CA LEU A 14 -5.41 -2.63 8.43
C LEU A 14 -6.24 -3.51 9.39
N PRO A 15 -5.70 -4.03 10.52
CA PRO A 15 -6.50 -4.80 11.46
C PRO A 15 -7.65 -4.00 12.09
N ARG A 16 -7.54 -2.67 12.18
CA ARG A 16 -8.63 -1.82 12.69
C ARG A 16 -9.70 -1.59 11.63
N LEU A 17 -9.31 -1.37 10.38
CA LEU A 17 -10.24 -1.20 9.26
C LEU A 17 -10.99 -2.49 8.90
N GLN A 18 -10.35 -3.66 9.06
CA GLN A 18 -11.02 -4.96 8.89
C GLN A 18 -12.17 -5.17 9.89
N ARG A 19 -12.20 -4.43 11.01
CA ARG A 19 -13.26 -4.53 12.03
C ARG A 19 -14.40 -3.55 11.81
N SER A 20 -14.28 -2.58 10.90
CA SER A 20 -15.30 -1.56 10.67
C SER A 20 -16.30 -1.92 9.56
N ASP A 21 -16.22 -3.15 9.02
CA ASP A 21 -17.09 -3.78 8.00
C ASP A 21 -17.34 -3.01 6.69
N ASN A 22 -16.84 -1.77 6.55
CA ASN A 22 -17.11 -0.89 5.42
C ASN A 22 -15.96 -0.75 4.41
N TRP A 23 -14.84 -1.44 4.64
CA TRP A 23 -13.65 -1.39 3.78
C TRP A 23 -13.29 -2.74 3.18
N LEU A 24 -13.08 -2.76 1.87
CA LEU A 24 -12.25 -3.78 1.23
C LEU A 24 -10.80 -3.35 1.25
N LEU A 25 -9.90 -4.32 1.35
CA LEU A 25 -8.47 -4.10 1.39
C LEU A 25 -7.79 -4.82 0.22
N ALA A 26 -6.97 -4.09 -0.52
CA ALA A 26 -6.03 -4.64 -1.48
C ALA A 26 -4.63 -4.09 -1.20
N THR A 27 -3.60 -4.93 -1.34
CA THR A 27 -2.23 -4.55 -1.02
C THR A 27 -1.28 -4.98 -2.13
N LEU A 28 -0.38 -4.11 -2.56
CA LEU A 28 0.68 -4.44 -3.52
C LEU A 28 2.02 -3.79 -3.17
N ARG A 29 3.07 -4.31 -3.81
CA ARG A 29 4.34 -3.62 -4.01
C ARG A 29 4.55 -3.43 -5.51
N PRO A 30 4.85 -2.22 -5.99
CA PRO A 30 4.80 -1.93 -7.43
C PRO A 30 5.89 -2.65 -8.22
N GLY A 31 7.08 -2.83 -7.64
CA GLY A 31 8.22 -3.43 -8.33
C GLY A 31 8.52 -2.81 -9.70
N GLY A 32 9.13 -3.60 -10.59
CA GLY A 32 9.40 -3.23 -11.99
C GLY A 32 8.22 -3.43 -12.95
N ARG A 33 7.07 -3.92 -12.49
CA ARG A 33 5.87 -4.17 -13.32
C ARG A 33 4.61 -3.68 -12.57
N PRO A 34 4.41 -2.36 -12.41
CA PRO A 34 3.43 -1.82 -11.49
C PRO A 34 1.97 -2.19 -11.83
N PHE A 35 1.62 -2.24 -13.11
CA PHE A 35 0.28 -2.70 -13.55
C PHE A 35 0.04 -4.19 -13.27
N HIS A 36 1.06 -5.03 -13.38
CA HIS A 36 0.96 -6.45 -13.03
C HIS A 36 0.76 -6.63 -11.53
N ALA A 37 1.50 -5.88 -10.70
CA ALA A 37 1.31 -5.89 -9.26
C ALA A 37 -0.09 -5.42 -8.84
N LEU A 38 -0.60 -4.36 -9.49
CA LEU A 38 -1.95 -3.85 -9.26
C LEU A 38 -3.01 -4.88 -9.65
N ALA A 39 -2.93 -5.45 -10.86
CA ALA A 39 -3.84 -6.49 -11.33
C ALA A 39 -3.86 -7.69 -10.37
N GLY A 40 -2.70 -8.16 -9.92
CA GLY A 40 -2.59 -9.25 -8.94
C GLY A 40 -3.23 -8.94 -7.58
N ALA A 41 -3.27 -7.68 -7.17
CA ALA A 41 -3.89 -7.27 -5.91
C ALA A 41 -5.42 -7.11 -5.99
N VAL A 42 -5.96 -6.74 -7.16
CA VAL A 42 -7.40 -6.48 -7.33
C VAL A 42 -8.17 -7.65 -7.94
N LEU A 43 -7.51 -8.50 -8.73
CA LEU A 43 -8.15 -9.66 -9.38
C LEU A 43 -8.84 -10.61 -8.37
N PRO A 44 -8.24 -10.95 -7.20
CA PRO A 44 -8.91 -11.80 -6.20
C PRO A 44 -10.20 -11.20 -5.62
N LEU A 45 -10.43 -9.90 -5.82
CA LEU A 45 -11.66 -9.23 -5.40
C LEU A 45 -12.73 -9.21 -6.52
N LEU A 46 -12.33 -9.45 -7.77
CA LEU A 46 -13.22 -9.47 -8.94
C LEU A 46 -13.78 -10.85 -9.24
N ASP A 47 -12.95 -11.89 -9.13
CA ASP A 47 -13.27 -13.22 -9.60
C ASP A 47 -13.33 -14.24 -8.46
N ASP A 48 -14.05 -15.33 -8.73
CA ASP A 48 -14.02 -16.50 -7.88
C ASP A 48 -12.62 -17.16 -7.93
N PRO A 49 -12.25 -18.01 -6.94
CA PRO A 49 -10.93 -18.64 -6.91
C PRO A 49 -10.60 -19.38 -8.22
N LEU A 50 -9.61 -18.86 -8.93
CA LEU A 50 -9.08 -19.45 -10.17
C LEU A 50 -8.01 -20.50 -9.88
N SER A 51 -7.77 -21.39 -10.85
CA SER A 51 -6.55 -22.21 -10.85
C SER A 51 -5.30 -21.31 -10.89
N GLU A 52 -4.16 -21.82 -10.43
CA GLU A 52 -2.93 -21.01 -10.42
C GLU A 52 -2.54 -20.55 -11.83
N THR A 53 -2.66 -21.42 -12.83
CA THR A 53 -2.37 -21.10 -14.23
C THR A 53 -3.34 -20.05 -14.78
N ASP A 54 -4.64 -20.20 -14.54
CA ASP A 54 -5.64 -19.25 -15.03
C ASP A 54 -5.46 -17.88 -14.39
N ARG A 55 -5.15 -17.85 -13.08
CA ARG A 55 -4.85 -16.61 -12.36
C ARG A 55 -3.69 -15.86 -13.00
N LEU A 56 -2.61 -16.55 -13.37
CA LEU A 56 -1.46 -15.89 -14.02
C LEU A 56 -1.85 -15.27 -15.37
N ILE A 57 -2.71 -15.94 -16.14
CA ILE A 57 -3.20 -15.44 -17.43
C ILE A 57 -4.11 -14.22 -17.24
N GLU A 58 -5.05 -14.28 -16.30
CA GLU A 58 -5.99 -13.18 -16.06
C GLU A 58 -5.31 -11.95 -15.46
N VAL A 59 -4.30 -12.13 -14.60
CA VAL A 59 -3.46 -11.01 -14.11
C VAL A 59 -2.77 -10.31 -15.26
N GLU A 60 -2.17 -11.05 -16.20
CA GLU A 60 -1.49 -10.45 -17.35
C GLU A 60 -2.48 -9.69 -18.27
N LYS A 61 -3.67 -10.27 -18.51
CA LYS A 61 -4.72 -9.62 -19.31
C LYS A 61 -5.19 -8.31 -18.68
N LEU A 62 -5.50 -8.32 -17.38
CA LEU A 62 -5.95 -7.15 -16.65
C LEU A 62 -4.85 -6.08 -16.58
N ALA A 63 -3.60 -6.49 -16.32
CA ALA A 63 -2.46 -5.59 -16.30
C ALA A 63 -2.25 -4.88 -17.64
N ARG A 64 -2.36 -5.63 -18.75
CA ARG A 64 -2.28 -5.09 -20.09
C ARG A 64 -3.40 -4.08 -20.37
N ALA A 65 -4.65 -4.44 -20.06
CA ALA A 65 -5.80 -3.58 -20.28
C ALA A 65 -5.71 -2.24 -19.50
N LEU A 66 -5.23 -2.29 -18.25
CA LEU A 66 -4.98 -1.10 -17.43
C LEU A 66 -3.84 -0.24 -18.02
N ARG A 67 -2.72 -0.87 -18.39
CA ARG A 67 -1.55 -0.17 -18.96
C ARG A 67 -1.88 0.50 -20.30
N GLU A 68 -2.62 -0.18 -21.15
CA GLU A 68 -2.99 0.30 -22.49
C GLU A 68 -4.18 1.28 -22.45
N GLY A 69 -4.79 1.49 -21.28
CA GLY A 69 -5.95 2.37 -21.10
C GLY A 69 -7.24 1.81 -21.70
N GLU A 70 -7.28 0.52 -22.03
CA GLU A 70 -8.48 -0.19 -22.49
C GLU A 70 -9.52 -0.31 -21.37
N LEU A 71 -9.06 -0.38 -20.12
CA LEU A 71 -9.87 -0.43 -18.92
C LEU A 71 -9.28 0.51 -17.86
N SER A 72 -10.10 1.32 -17.20
CA SER A 72 -9.64 2.15 -16.08
C SER A 72 -9.76 1.43 -14.74
N LEU A 73 -8.84 1.72 -13.82
CA LEU A 73 -8.88 1.31 -12.44
C LEU A 73 -10.16 1.78 -11.76
N HIS A 74 -10.69 2.96 -12.09
CA HIS A 74 -11.98 3.42 -11.57
C HIS A 74 -13.10 2.38 -11.85
N LEU A 75 -13.22 1.91 -13.09
CA LEU A 75 -14.23 0.90 -13.45
C LEU A 75 -13.98 -0.44 -12.75
N VAL A 76 -12.72 -0.83 -12.58
CA VAL A 76 -12.34 -2.02 -11.80
C VAL A 76 -12.81 -1.89 -10.35
N VAL A 77 -12.59 -0.74 -9.71
CA VAL A 77 -13.02 -0.49 -8.33
C VAL A 77 -14.54 -0.50 -8.20
N GLU A 78 -15.27 0.14 -9.13
CA GLU A 78 -16.74 0.08 -9.15
C GLU A 78 -17.23 -1.36 -9.23
N ARG A 79 -16.60 -2.18 -10.09
CA ARG A 79 -16.97 -3.59 -10.23
C ARG A 79 -16.67 -4.40 -8.97
N VAL A 80 -15.52 -4.17 -8.33
CA VAL A 80 -15.18 -4.79 -7.05
C VAL A 80 -16.26 -4.46 -6.02
N LEU A 81 -16.57 -3.17 -5.80
CA LEU A 81 -17.55 -2.77 -4.78
C LEU A 81 -18.97 -3.25 -5.09
N GLN A 82 -19.35 -3.43 -6.36
CA GLN A 82 -20.62 -4.05 -6.73
C GLN A 82 -20.72 -5.53 -6.32
N ARG A 83 -19.59 -6.26 -6.27
CA ARG A 83 -19.55 -7.67 -5.85
C ARG A 83 -19.52 -7.87 -4.34
N HIS A 84 -19.11 -6.83 -3.61
CA HIS A 84 -18.94 -6.82 -2.15
C HIS A 84 -19.81 -5.71 -1.57
N PRO A 85 -21.16 -5.87 -1.59
CA PRO A 85 -22.10 -4.81 -1.24
C PRO A 85 -22.04 -4.37 0.24
N GLU A 86 -21.39 -5.16 1.09
CA GLU A 86 -21.09 -4.82 2.48
C GLU A 86 -20.04 -3.71 2.60
N ALA A 87 -19.18 -3.54 1.58
CA ALA A 87 -18.13 -2.55 1.59
C ALA A 87 -18.49 -1.31 0.76
N GLU A 88 -18.27 -0.13 1.34
CA GLU A 88 -18.52 1.13 0.65
C GLU A 88 -17.29 1.63 -0.12
N ARG A 89 -16.09 1.23 0.32
CA ARG A 89 -14.82 1.76 -0.16
C ARG A 89 -13.74 0.68 -0.25
N LEU A 90 -12.85 0.84 -1.22
CA LEU A 90 -11.62 0.06 -1.34
C LEU A 90 -10.44 0.89 -0.83
N LEU A 91 -9.67 0.34 0.10
CA LEU A 91 -8.34 0.84 0.46
C LEU A 91 -7.29 0.04 -0.31
N LEU A 92 -6.59 0.71 -1.21
CA LEU A 92 -5.44 0.18 -1.93
C LEU A 92 -4.15 0.63 -1.22
N VAL A 93 -3.45 -0.30 -0.59
CA VAL A 93 -2.14 -0.05 0.01
C VAL A 93 -1.06 -0.36 -1.01
N VAL A 94 -0.21 0.62 -1.29
CA VAL A 94 1.01 0.45 -2.08
C VAL A 94 2.20 0.59 -1.14
N ASP A 95 2.70 -0.55 -0.67
CA ASP A 95 3.85 -0.63 0.24
C ASP A 95 5.15 -0.55 -0.56
N GLN A 96 6.20 0.03 0.04
CA GLN A 96 7.50 0.23 -0.61
C GLN A 96 7.37 0.92 -1.97
N PHE A 97 6.63 2.02 -2.00
CA PHE A 97 6.35 2.77 -3.22
C PHE A 97 7.64 3.23 -3.92
N GLU A 98 8.75 3.38 -3.20
CA GLU A 98 10.06 3.66 -3.78
C GLU A 98 10.55 2.60 -4.78
N GLU A 99 9.99 1.38 -4.76
CA GLU A 99 10.27 0.35 -5.75
C GLU A 99 9.94 0.82 -7.18
N LEU A 100 8.92 1.67 -7.32
CA LEU A 100 8.54 2.27 -8.59
C LEU A 100 9.67 3.10 -9.22
N PHE A 101 10.57 3.65 -8.41
CA PHE A 101 11.70 4.48 -8.87
C PHE A 101 13.03 3.72 -8.90
N THR A 102 13.21 2.76 -7.98
CA THR A 102 14.45 1.99 -7.85
C THR A 102 14.54 0.83 -8.84
N GLN A 103 13.43 0.15 -9.12
CA GLN A 103 13.39 -0.98 -10.06
C GLN A 103 13.29 -0.53 -11.51
N ARG A 104 13.11 0.78 -11.76
CA ARG A 104 13.15 1.44 -13.07
C ARG A 104 12.30 0.71 -14.13
N PRO A 105 10.96 0.65 -13.94
CA PRO A 105 10.05 0.25 -15.00
C PRO A 105 10.20 1.18 -16.22
N ASP A 106 9.52 0.85 -17.32
CA ASP A 106 9.42 1.77 -18.46
C ASP A 106 8.91 3.15 -17.99
N PRO A 107 9.55 4.28 -18.37
CA PRO A 107 9.13 5.61 -17.91
C PRO A 107 7.68 5.97 -18.26
N THR A 108 7.17 5.42 -19.37
CA THR A 108 5.77 5.58 -19.79
C THR A 108 4.86 4.82 -18.84
N ASP A 109 5.17 3.55 -18.56
CA ASP A 109 4.43 2.72 -17.61
C ASP A 109 4.41 3.35 -16.22
N GLN A 110 5.56 3.89 -15.77
CA GLN A 110 5.65 4.60 -14.50
C GLN A 110 4.68 5.78 -14.45
N ARG A 111 4.68 6.63 -15.47
CA ARG A 111 3.82 7.82 -15.53
C ARG A 111 2.35 7.43 -15.59
N GLN A 112 2.01 6.51 -16.49
CA GLN A 112 0.63 6.02 -16.64
C GLN A 112 0.11 5.40 -15.35
N PHE A 113 0.94 4.64 -14.64
CA PHE A 113 0.55 4.07 -13.34
C PHE A 113 0.23 5.16 -12.31
N LEU A 114 1.05 6.21 -12.22
CA LEU A 114 0.77 7.35 -11.34
C LEU A 114 -0.52 8.07 -11.73
N ASP A 115 -0.71 8.32 -13.02
CA ASP A 115 -1.90 9.00 -13.54
C ASP A 115 -3.17 8.17 -13.27
N GLU A 116 -3.09 6.84 -13.41
CA GLU A 116 -4.21 5.94 -13.17
C GLU A 116 -4.63 5.91 -11.69
N LEU A 117 -3.67 5.84 -10.76
CA LEU A 117 -3.95 5.93 -9.33
C LEU A 117 -4.60 7.27 -8.95
N LEU A 118 -4.13 8.37 -9.53
CA LEU A 118 -4.69 9.70 -9.30
C LEU A 118 -6.10 9.83 -9.88
N ALA A 119 -6.31 9.38 -11.11
CA ALA A 119 -7.60 9.44 -11.78
C ALA A 119 -8.65 8.64 -10.99
N ALA A 120 -8.32 7.41 -10.58
CA ALA A 120 -9.24 6.57 -9.84
C ALA A 120 -9.54 7.10 -8.43
N SER A 121 -8.54 7.64 -7.72
CA SER A 121 -8.75 8.22 -6.37
C SER A 121 -9.54 9.52 -6.38
N ARG A 122 -9.55 10.25 -7.51
CA ARG A 122 -10.26 11.53 -7.71
C ARG A 122 -11.54 11.41 -8.54
N ALA A 123 -12.01 10.19 -8.82
CA ALA A 123 -13.20 9.97 -9.63
C ALA A 123 -14.48 10.59 -9.01
N ALA A 124 -14.51 10.76 -7.68
CA ALA A 124 -15.57 11.48 -6.98
C ALA A 124 -15.22 12.96 -6.81
N SER A 125 -16.23 13.85 -6.91
CA SER A 125 -16.06 15.29 -6.73
C SER A 125 -15.65 15.68 -5.31
N ASP A 126 -15.96 14.85 -4.31
CA ASP A 126 -15.50 15.02 -2.92
C ASP A 126 -14.60 13.85 -2.50
N ARG A 127 -13.41 14.17 -1.96
CA ARG A 127 -12.42 13.22 -1.42
C ARG A 127 -13.01 12.27 -0.36
N TRP A 128 -14.00 12.73 0.41
CA TRP A 128 -14.66 11.93 1.43
C TRP A 128 -15.62 10.89 0.83
N THR A 129 -16.11 11.15 -0.38
CA THR A 129 -17.03 10.27 -1.13
C THR A 129 -16.30 9.36 -2.12
N SER A 130 -14.98 9.47 -2.25
CA SER A 130 -14.22 8.64 -3.17
C SER A 130 -14.29 7.17 -2.78
N ARG A 131 -14.66 6.32 -3.74
CA ARG A 131 -14.77 4.86 -3.55
C ARG A 131 -13.40 4.17 -3.47
N LEU A 132 -12.33 4.84 -3.93
CA LEU A 132 -10.95 4.37 -3.81
C LEU A 132 -10.15 5.31 -2.90
N VAL A 133 -9.55 4.75 -1.86
CA VAL A 133 -8.50 5.41 -1.08
C VAL A 133 -7.17 4.72 -1.37
N VAL A 134 -6.15 5.49 -1.73
CA VAL A 134 -4.80 4.97 -1.97
C VAL A 134 -3.90 5.38 -0.81
N LEU A 135 -3.31 4.41 -0.14
CA LEU A 135 -2.33 4.62 0.92
C LEU A 135 -0.95 4.17 0.45
N LEU A 136 0.01 5.09 0.47
CA LEU A 136 1.37 4.83 0.03
C LEU A 136 2.30 4.78 1.24
N THR A 137 3.21 3.81 1.27
CA THR A 137 4.39 3.87 2.16
C THR A 137 5.61 4.11 1.29
N MET A 138 6.41 5.11 1.63
CA MET A 138 7.63 5.43 0.89
C MET A 138 8.71 5.91 1.86
N ARG A 139 9.97 5.65 1.56
CA ARG A 139 11.07 6.31 2.27
C ARG A 139 11.23 7.77 1.81
N ALA A 140 11.62 8.65 2.74
CA ALA A 140 11.70 10.08 2.48
C ALA A 140 12.80 10.48 1.46
N ASP A 141 13.86 9.68 1.34
CA ASP A 141 14.92 9.87 0.34
C ASP A 141 14.44 9.67 -1.10
N PHE A 142 13.26 9.06 -1.30
CA PHE A 142 12.61 8.91 -2.59
C PHE A 142 11.53 9.98 -2.89
N MET A 143 11.33 10.94 -1.97
CA MET A 143 10.33 11.99 -2.14
C MET A 143 10.64 12.87 -3.35
N GLY A 144 11.91 13.15 -3.64
CA GLY A 144 12.29 13.96 -4.80
C GLY A 144 11.83 13.36 -6.14
N GLN A 145 11.94 12.04 -6.29
CA GLN A 145 11.48 11.30 -7.47
C GLN A 145 9.96 11.31 -7.57
N ALA A 146 9.25 11.13 -6.46
CA ALA A 146 7.79 11.20 -6.43
C ALA A 146 7.27 12.61 -6.82
N LEU A 147 7.96 13.67 -6.37
CA LEU A 147 7.62 15.06 -6.68
C LEU A 147 7.95 15.47 -8.12
N ALA A 148 8.73 14.67 -8.86
CA ALA A 148 9.06 14.96 -10.26
C ALA A 148 7.85 14.85 -11.20
N HIS A 149 6.80 14.11 -10.81
CA HIS A 149 5.55 14.03 -11.54
C HIS A 149 4.54 15.03 -10.96
N ARG A 150 4.30 16.14 -11.66
CA ARG A 150 3.59 17.29 -11.10
C ARG A 150 2.17 16.99 -10.57
N PRO A 151 1.29 16.29 -11.31
CA PRO A 151 -0.05 15.96 -10.80
C PRO A 151 -0.02 15.14 -9.51
N PHE A 152 0.97 14.26 -9.37
CA PHE A 152 1.17 13.43 -8.19
C PHE A 152 1.76 14.24 -7.03
N ALA A 153 2.70 15.14 -7.32
CA ALA A 153 3.24 16.07 -6.34
C ALA A 153 2.13 16.92 -5.69
N ASP A 154 1.22 17.46 -6.50
CA ASP A 154 0.09 18.25 -6.00
C ASP A 154 -0.84 17.40 -5.11
N ALA A 155 -1.03 16.11 -5.42
CA ALA A 155 -1.80 15.21 -4.57
C ALA A 155 -1.12 14.90 -3.22
N LEU A 156 0.20 14.72 -3.22
CA LEU A 156 0.96 14.42 -2.01
C LEU A 156 0.96 15.60 -1.02
N GLN A 157 0.88 16.84 -1.49
CA GLN A 157 0.85 18.02 -0.63
C GLN A 157 -0.33 18.02 0.35
N GLU A 158 -1.44 17.40 -0.01
CA GLU A 158 -2.67 17.39 0.79
C GLU A 158 -2.82 16.15 1.69
N GLY A 159 -1.90 15.18 1.60
CA GLY A 159 -2.12 13.84 2.16
C GLY A 159 -0.86 13.12 2.66
N SER A 160 0.22 13.85 2.96
CA SER A 160 1.48 13.26 3.43
C SER A 160 1.64 13.32 4.95
N LEU A 161 1.98 12.18 5.56
CA LEU A 161 2.42 12.08 6.96
C LEU A 161 3.90 11.71 7.00
N LEU A 162 4.74 12.57 7.58
CA LEU A 162 6.15 12.29 7.79
C LEU A 162 6.33 11.50 9.09
N LEU A 163 6.86 10.29 8.98
CA LEU A 163 7.22 9.45 10.11
C LEU A 163 8.73 9.46 10.30
N GLY A 164 9.17 10.05 11.42
CA GLY A 164 10.55 10.01 11.85
C GLY A 164 11.00 8.59 12.26
N PRO A 165 12.30 8.40 12.53
CA PRO A 165 12.76 7.18 13.18
C PRO A 165 12.05 7.00 14.53
N MET A 166 11.81 5.75 14.91
CA MET A 166 11.21 5.45 16.21
C MET A 166 12.16 5.90 17.32
N ASN A 167 11.62 6.53 18.35
CA ASN A 167 12.40 6.80 19.55
C ASN A 167 12.62 5.50 20.35
N ARG A 168 13.51 5.52 21.33
CA ARG A 168 13.87 4.34 22.12
C ARG A 168 12.68 3.69 22.83
N ALA A 169 11.72 4.48 23.31
CA ALA A 169 10.52 3.97 23.97
C ALA A 169 9.56 3.31 22.96
N GLU A 170 9.46 3.84 21.75
CA GLU A 170 8.70 3.23 20.65
C GLU A 170 9.34 1.91 20.19
N LEU A 171 10.66 1.87 20.04
CA LEU A 171 11.40 0.64 19.73
C LEU A 171 11.21 -0.42 20.82
N GLN A 172 11.30 -0.03 22.09
CA GLN A 172 11.03 -0.91 23.21
C GLN A 172 9.60 -1.49 23.13
N ALA A 173 8.61 -0.64 22.90
CA ALA A 173 7.22 -1.08 22.77
C ALA A 173 6.99 -2.01 21.57
N VAL A 174 7.74 -1.84 20.47
CA VAL A 174 7.68 -2.73 19.30
C VAL A 174 8.23 -4.12 19.61
N VAL A 175 9.22 -4.24 20.50
CA VAL A 175 9.76 -5.53 20.93
C VAL A 175 8.86 -6.18 21.99
N GLU A 176 8.42 -5.41 22.98
CA GLU A 176 7.70 -5.92 24.15
C GLU A 176 6.24 -6.31 23.85
N LYS A 177 5.47 -5.42 23.20
CA LYS A 177 4.02 -5.63 23.03
C LYS A 177 3.65 -6.90 22.25
N PRO A 178 4.36 -7.30 21.17
CA PRO A 178 4.07 -8.56 20.49
C PRO A 178 4.28 -9.78 21.39
N ALA A 179 5.31 -9.76 22.25
CA ALA A 179 5.59 -10.86 23.17
C ALA A 179 4.50 -10.95 24.26
N GLU A 180 4.06 -9.81 24.80
CA GLU A 180 2.96 -9.75 25.77
C GLU A 180 1.67 -10.35 25.20
N LEU A 181 1.33 -9.99 23.96
CA LEU A 181 0.15 -10.55 23.26
C LEU A 181 0.24 -12.06 23.02
N GLN A 182 1.45 -12.61 22.98
CA GLN A 182 1.74 -14.05 22.83
C GLN A 182 1.92 -14.75 24.19
N GLY A 183 1.79 -14.03 25.31
CA GLY A 183 2.02 -14.57 26.65
C GLY A 183 3.50 -14.86 26.96
N ALA A 184 4.43 -14.33 26.16
CA ALA A 184 5.86 -14.45 26.36
C ALA A 184 6.38 -13.28 27.20
N ALA A 185 7.32 -13.57 28.10
CA ALA A 185 8.02 -12.56 28.90
C ALA A 185 9.50 -12.55 28.52
N PHE A 186 10.10 -11.36 28.51
CA PHE A 186 11.53 -11.20 28.33
C PHE A 186 12.28 -11.32 29.65
N GLU A 187 13.50 -11.85 29.59
CA GLU A 187 14.43 -11.75 30.71
C GLU A 187 14.75 -10.28 31.03
N THR A 188 14.95 -9.97 32.30
CA THR A 188 15.23 -8.60 32.75
C THR A 188 16.50 -8.07 32.07
N GLY A 189 16.38 -6.91 31.42
CA GLY A 189 17.49 -6.24 30.73
C GLY A 189 17.78 -6.75 29.31
N LEU A 190 17.13 -7.83 28.85
CA LEU A 190 17.32 -8.35 27.50
C LEU A 190 16.87 -7.37 26.42
N VAL A 191 15.71 -6.73 26.61
CA VAL A 191 15.19 -5.74 25.66
C VAL A 191 16.12 -4.52 25.59
N ALA A 192 16.59 -4.03 26.74
CA ALA A 192 17.54 -2.91 26.78
C ALA A 192 18.83 -3.24 26.02
N ARG A 193 19.34 -4.46 26.17
CA ARG A 193 20.53 -4.93 25.46
C ARG A 193 20.30 -5.05 23.95
N ILE A 194 19.16 -5.59 23.52
CA ILE A 194 18.77 -5.63 22.10
C ILE A 194 18.73 -4.22 21.51
N LEU A 195 18.16 -3.25 22.24
CA LEU A 195 18.08 -1.86 21.79
C LEU A 195 19.45 -1.16 21.76
N ASP A 196 20.35 -1.48 22.68
CA ASP A 196 21.73 -0.97 22.67
C ASP A 196 22.55 -1.55 21.51
N ASP A 197 22.33 -2.82 21.17
CA ASP A 197 23.00 -3.49 20.04
C ASP A 197 22.49 -2.98 18.67
N VAL A 198 21.23 -2.51 18.58
CA VAL A 198 20.65 -1.91 17.36
C VAL A 198 21.15 -0.48 17.10
N GLY A 199 21.61 0.24 18.14
CA GLY A 199 22.23 1.57 17.99
C GLY A 199 21.33 2.61 17.32
N GLU A 200 21.86 3.35 16.33
CA GLU A 200 21.12 4.29 15.46
C GLU A 200 20.87 3.75 14.04
N GLU A 201 21.15 2.47 13.78
CA GLU A 201 20.94 1.90 12.44
C GLU A 201 19.47 1.51 12.20
N PRO A 202 18.94 1.72 10.97
CA PRO A 202 17.54 1.50 10.65
C PRO A 202 17.17 0.05 10.32
#